data_AF-A0A926FMT0-F1
#
_entry.id   AF-A0A926FMT0-F1
#
_cell.length_a   1.000
_cell.length_b   1.000
_cell.length_c   1.000
_cell.angle_alpha   90.00
_cell.angle_beta   90.00
_cell.angle_gamma   90.00
#
_symmetry.space_group_name_H-M   'P 1'
#
loop_
_entity.id
_entity.type
_entity.pdbx_description
1 polymer ?
#
loop_
_entity_poly.entity_id
_entity_poly.type
_entity_poly.pdbx_seq_one_letter_code
_entity_poly.pdbx_strand_id
1 'polypeptide(L)'
;MTVKPRGQAELSRELARRGFEAPAIRGALADLVQRGWLNERSAARSVVRARSPRFGRRRIERELAARGFASEDAAAAMEEVSPEEEDRSLARAFARIWKSLAGLPPAARRRRAAQALARRGFPLRKVSEMIAEELKLNG
;
A
#
# COMPACT_ATOMS: atom_id res chain seq x y z
N MET A 1 1.24 -9.78 -22.77
CA MET A 1 1.27 -10.40 -21.42
C MET A 1 1.66 -9.32 -20.41
N THR A 2 0.80 -8.96 -19.46
CA THR A 2 1.13 -7.94 -18.45
C THR A 2 1.92 -8.57 -17.32
N VAL A 3 3.25 -8.40 -17.33
CA VAL A 3 4.11 -8.88 -16.25
C VAL A 3 3.88 -8.01 -15.02
N LYS A 4 3.34 -8.59 -13.95
CA LYS A 4 3.23 -7.90 -12.67
C LYS A 4 4.65 -7.70 -12.12
N PRO A 5 5.05 -6.47 -11.74
CA PRO A 5 6.39 -6.24 -11.20
C PRO A 5 6.57 -7.08 -9.93
N ARG A 6 7.63 -7.88 -9.86
CA ARG A 6 8.02 -8.71 -8.72
C ARG A 6 9.33 -8.16 -8.16
N GLY A 7 9.44 -8.09 -6.84
CA GLY A 7 10.73 -7.82 -6.19
C GLY A 7 11.58 -9.09 -6.14
N GLN A 8 12.89 -8.94 -5.96
CA GLN A 8 13.86 -10.03 -5.83
C GLN A 8 13.45 -11.06 -4.79
N ALA A 9 12.95 -10.65 -3.63
CA ALA A 9 12.53 -11.57 -2.58
C ALA A 9 11.30 -12.41 -2.98
N GLU A 10 10.40 -11.88 -3.80
CA GLU A 10 9.26 -12.63 -4.35
C GLU A 10 9.71 -13.66 -5.38
N LEU A 11 10.64 -13.29 -6.27
CA LEU A 11 11.28 -14.21 -7.22
C LEU A 11 12.10 -15.29 -6.52
N SER A 12 12.87 -14.92 -5.49
CA SER A 12 13.66 -15.84 -4.68
C SER A 12 12.78 -16.90 -4.01
N ARG A 13 11.69 -16.48 -3.35
CA ARG A 13 10.72 -17.40 -2.74
C ARG A 13 10.05 -18.31 -3.77
N GLU A 14 9.69 -17.78 -4.94
CA GLU A 14 9.09 -18.57 -6.02
C GLU A 14 10.06 -19.63 -6.55
N LEU A 15 11.33 -19.26 -6.79
CA LEU A 15 12.35 -20.20 -7.27
C LEU A 15 12.69 -21.26 -6.21
N ALA A 16 12.78 -20.87 -4.94
CA ALA A 16 13.00 -21.83 -3.86
C ALA A 16 11.85 -22.85 -3.76
N ARG A 17 10.60 -22.41 -3.90
CA ARG A 17 9.42 -23.30 -3.94
C ARG A 17 9.43 -24.27 -5.13
N ARG A 18 10.14 -23.92 -6.21
CA ARG A 18 10.34 -24.77 -7.38
C ARG A 18 11.54 -25.72 -7.25
N GLY A 19 12.25 -25.71 -6.11
CA GLY A 19 13.34 -26.64 -5.82
C GLY A 19 14.72 -26.17 -6.27
N PHE A 20 14.88 -24.91 -6.69
CA PHE A 20 16.21 -24.37 -7.03
C PHE A 20 17.04 -24.10 -5.77
N GLU A 21 18.34 -24.41 -5.83
CA GLU A 21 19.24 -24.17 -4.69
C GLU A 21 19.54 -22.67 -4.49
N ALA A 22 19.77 -22.29 -3.23
CA ALA A 22 20.01 -20.90 -2.85
C ALA A 22 21.18 -20.22 -3.60
N PRO A 23 22.32 -20.88 -3.89
CA PRO A 23 23.38 -20.28 -4.70
C PRO A 23 22.96 -19.97 -6.14
N ALA A 24 22.22 -20.89 -6.79
CA ALA A 24 21.71 -20.70 -8.15
C ALA A 24 20.69 -19.57 -8.23
N ILE A 25 19.79 -19.48 -7.25
CA ILE A 25 18.82 -18.38 -7.14
C ILE A 25 19.54 -17.03 -6.99
N ARG A 26 20.52 -16.94 -6.08
CA ARG A 26 21.29 -15.70 -5.88
C ARG A 26 22.03 -15.28 -7.15
N GLY A 27 22.67 -16.22 -7.84
CA GLY A 27 23.37 -15.94 -9.10
C GLY A 27 22.44 -15.42 -10.19
N ALA A 28 21.28 -16.06 -10.39
CA ALA A 28 20.30 -15.63 -11.38
C ALA A 28 19.72 -14.23 -11.05
N LEU A 29 19.40 -13.96 -9.78
CA LEU A 29 18.91 -12.64 -9.37
C LEU A 29 19.98 -11.56 -9.57
N ALA A 30 21.25 -11.84 -9.25
CA ALA A 30 22.34 -10.89 -9.45
C ALA A 30 22.54 -10.56 -10.94
N ASP A 31 22.52 -11.56 -11.82
CA ASP A 31 22.62 -11.36 -13.28
C ASP A 31 21.45 -10.53 -13.83
N LEU A 32 20.22 -10.79 -13.36
CA LEU A 32 19.04 -10.01 -13.75
C LEU A 32 19.11 -8.55 -13.29
N VAL A 33 19.68 -8.28 -12.11
CA VAL A 33 19.92 -6.91 -11.64
C VAL A 33 21.00 -6.24 -12.47
N GLN A 34 22.12 -6.94 -12.73
CA GLN A 34 23.25 -6.41 -13.47
C GLN A 34 22.87 -6.06 -14.92
N ARG A 35 21.98 -6.84 -15.54
CA ARG A 35 21.40 -6.56 -16.86
C ARG A 35 20.29 -5.50 -16.86
N GLY A 36 19.92 -4.98 -15.69
CA GLY A 36 18.84 -3.99 -15.54
C GLY A 36 17.43 -4.55 -15.72
N TRP A 37 17.25 -5.87 -15.76
CA TRP A 37 15.95 -6.53 -15.92
C TRP A 37 15.17 -6.56 -14.60
N LEU A 38 15.88 -6.53 -13.46
CA LEU A 38 15.31 -6.28 -12.13
C LEU A 38 15.79 -4.94 -11.59
N ASN A 39 14.85 -4.02 -11.36
CA ASN A 39 15.09 -2.74 -10.73
C ASN A 39 14.13 -2.60 -9.53
N GLU A 40 14.63 -2.86 -8.32
CA GLU A 40 13.83 -2.87 -7.09
C GLU A 40 13.15 -1.53 -6.83
N ARG A 41 13.82 -0.40 -7.10
CA ARG A 41 13.22 0.94 -7.02
C ARG A 41 12.04 1.10 -7.97
N SER A 42 12.20 0.72 -9.24
CA SER A 42 11.13 0.78 -10.24
C SER A 42 9.95 -0.12 -9.87
N ALA A 43 10.23 -1.31 -9.34
CA ALA A 43 9.22 -2.24 -8.86
C ALA A 43 8.47 -1.66 -7.64
N ALA A 44 9.18 -1.13 -6.63
CA ALA A 44 8.58 -0.49 -5.46
C ALA A 44 7.68 0.69 -5.87
N ARG A 45 8.16 1.57 -6.75
CA ARG A 45 7.37 2.69 -7.31
C ARG A 45 6.10 2.25 -8.01
N SER A 46 6.19 1.19 -8.82
CA SER A 46 5.03 0.61 -9.50
C SER A 46 3.98 0.09 -8.51
N VAL A 47 4.41 -0.47 -7.38
CA VAL A 47 3.51 -0.88 -6.30
C VAL A 47 2.86 0.34 -5.67
N VAL A 48 3.65 1.34 -5.28
CA VAL A 48 3.13 2.57 -4.66
C VAL A 48 2.09 3.22 -5.56
N ARG A 49 2.41 3.44 -6.84
CA ARG A 49 1.48 4.01 -7.84
C ARG A 49 0.19 3.21 -7.97
N ALA A 50 0.25 1.89 -7.92
CA ALA A 50 -0.92 1.04 -8.01
C ALA A 50 -1.78 1.03 -6.72
N ARG A 51 -1.20 1.37 -5.57
CA ARG A 51 -1.84 1.28 -4.25
C ARG A 51 -2.28 2.61 -3.67
N SER A 52 -1.53 3.69 -3.90
CA SER A 52 -1.80 5.03 -3.37
C SER A 52 -3.22 5.55 -3.65
N PRO A 53 -3.91 5.21 -4.76
CA PRO A 53 -5.27 5.68 -4.97
C PRO A 53 -6.32 5.05 -4.05
N ARG A 54 -6.00 3.96 -3.35
CA ARG A 54 -6.96 3.11 -2.60
C ARG A 54 -6.58 2.84 -1.15
N PHE A 55 -5.30 2.97 -0.82
CA PHE A 55 -4.77 2.62 0.49
C PHE A 55 -3.91 3.75 1.04
N GLY A 56 -3.86 3.87 2.37
CA GLY A 56 -3.00 4.82 3.05
C GLY A 56 -1.57 4.30 3.21
N ARG A 57 -0.64 5.24 3.36
CA ARG A 57 0.82 5.05 3.51
C ARG A 57 1.20 3.81 4.32
N ARG A 58 0.69 3.68 5.55
CA ARG A 58 1.05 2.56 6.46
C ARG A 58 0.77 1.17 5.89
N ARG A 59 -0.27 1.03 5.06
CA ARG A 59 -0.60 -0.27 4.44
C ARG A 59 0.32 -0.54 3.26
N ILE A 60 0.67 0.48 2.49
CA ILE A 60 1.56 0.36 1.34
C ILE A 60 2.96 0.01 1.81
N GLU A 61 3.48 0.70 2.83
CA GLU A 61 4.78 0.39 3.46
C GLU A 61 4.84 -1.07 3.97
N ARG A 62 3.80 -1.55 4.64
CA ARG A 62 3.72 -2.97 5.07
C ARG A 62 3.68 -3.93 3.89
N GLU A 63 2.98 -3.59 2.80
CA GLU A 63 2.96 -4.41 1.59
C GLU A 63 4.35 -4.45 0.93
N LEU A 64 5.06 -3.32 0.88
CA LEU A 64 6.43 -3.27 0.37
C LEU A 64 7.38 -4.12 1.22
N ALA A 65 7.33 -3.97 2.54
CA ALA A 65 8.14 -4.76 3.47
C ALA A 65 7.85 -6.27 3.36
N ALA A 66 6.57 -6.68 3.32
CA ALA A 66 6.18 -8.08 3.18
C ALA A 66 6.64 -8.69 1.85
N ARG A 67 6.73 -7.88 0.79
CA ARG A 67 7.26 -8.31 -0.50
C ARG A 67 8.79 -8.40 -0.51
N GLY A 68 9.45 -7.78 0.45
CA GLY A 68 10.90 -7.83 0.66
C GLY A 68 11.66 -6.71 -0.04
N PHE A 69 11.00 -5.58 -0.32
CA PHE A 69 11.70 -4.39 -0.78
C PHE A 69 12.57 -3.82 0.36
N ALA A 70 13.76 -3.34 0.02
CA ALA A 70 14.64 -2.66 0.97
C ALA A 70 13.94 -1.41 1.54
N SER A 71 14.23 -1.07 2.80
CA SER A 71 13.59 0.07 3.47
C SER A 71 13.84 1.38 2.74
N GLU A 72 15.03 1.56 2.16
CA GLU A 72 15.42 2.73 1.37
C GLU A 72 14.60 2.85 0.08
N ASP A 73 14.45 1.76 -0.67
CA ASP A 73 13.68 1.76 -1.92
C ASP A 73 12.18 1.96 -1.65
N ALA A 74 11.67 1.39 -0.55
CA ALA A 74 10.30 1.59 -0.11
C ALA A 74 10.04 3.05 0.31
N ALA A 75 10.97 3.66 1.06
CA ALA A 75 10.88 5.07 1.46
C ALA A 75 10.90 5.99 0.23
N ALA A 76 11.89 5.83 -0.66
CA ALA A 76 12.01 6.61 -1.88
C ALA A 76 10.77 6.48 -2.78
N ALA A 77 10.22 5.27 -2.92
CA ALA A 77 8.98 5.08 -3.68
C ALA A 77 7.77 5.77 -3.03
N MET A 78 7.69 5.80 -1.70
CA MET A 78 6.62 6.47 -0.97
C MET A 78 6.74 7.99 -0.96
N GLU A 79 7.92 8.56 -1.18
CA GLU A 79 8.12 10.01 -1.35
C GLU A 79 7.50 10.55 -2.65
N GLU A 80 7.30 9.69 -3.66
CA GLU A 80 6.60 10.08 -4.89
C GLU A 80 5.09 10.31 -4.69
N VAL A 81 4.52 9.91 -3.55
CA VAL A 81 3.10 10.17 -3.23
C VAL A 81 2.98 11.50 -2.51
N SER A 82 2.34 12.47 -3.18
CA SER A 82 2.16 13.79 -2.59
C SER A 82 1.18 13.76 -1.40
N PRO A 83 1.30 14.67 -0.42
CA PRO A 83 0.32 14.80 0.66
C PRO A 83 -1.11 14.96 0.15
N GLU A 84 -1.30 15.71 -0.94
CA GLU A 84 -2.60 15.94 -1.56
C GLU A 84 -3.16 14.66 -2.21
N GLU A 85 -2.31 13.79 -2.76
CA GLU A 85 -2.74 12.47 -3.24
C GLU A 85 -3.21 11.57 -2.11
N GLU A 86 -2.51 11.58 -0.96
CA GLU A 86 -2.93 10.85 0.23
C GLU A 86 -4.28 11.34 0.74
N ASP A 87 -4.48 12.67 0.78
CA ASP A 87 -5.73 13.28 1.20
C ASP A 87 -6.88 12.97 0.24
N ARG A 88 -6.65 13.05 -1.08
CA ARG A 88 -7.63 12.62 -2.09
C ARG A 88 -7.98 11.14 -1.94
N SER A 89 -7.00 10.28 -1.67
CA SER A 89 -7.21 8.84 -1.46
C SER A 89 -8.07 8.58 -0.23
N LEU A 90 -7.75 9.25 0.88
CA LEU A 90 -8.52 9.18 2.11
C LEU A 90 -9.95 9.68 1.89
N ALA A 91 -10.15 10.86 1.29
CA ALA A 91 -11.46 11.43 1.06
C ALA A 91 -12.38 10.49 0.24
N ARG A 92 -11.84 9.92 -0.85
CA ARG A 92 -12.58 8.93 -1.66
C ARG A 92 -12.93 7.67 -0.86
N ALA A 93 -11.99 7.16 -0.07
CA ALA A 93 -12.23 5.99 0.76
C ALA A 93 -13.26 6.26 1.86
N PHE A 94 -13.17 7.43 2.50
CA PHE A 94 -14.09 7.91 3.53
C PHE A 94 -15.50 8.01 2.98
N ALA A 95 -15.73 8.78 1.91
CA ALA A 95 -17.06 9.00 1.33
C ALA A 95 -17.77 7.67 1.00
N ARG A 96 -17.04 6.74 0.36
CA ARG A 96 -17.58 5.41 0.02
C ARG A 96 -17.95 4.58 1.25
N ILE A 97 -17.08 4.54 2.26
CA ILE A 97 -17.32 3.78 3.49
C ILE A 97 -18.44 4.43 4.30
N TRP A 98 -18.42 5.74 4.46
CA TRP A 98 -19.39 6.49 5.22
C TRP A 98 -20.79 6.30 4.66
N LYS A 99 -20.95 6.41 3.32
CA LYS A 99 -22.21 6.12 2.62
C LYS A 99 -22.69 4.69 2.86
N SER A 100 -21.80 3.71 2.81
CA SER A 100 -22.19 2.30 3.06
C SER A 100 -22.65 2.00 4.50
N LEU A 101 -22.42 2.93 5.44
CA LEU A 101 -22.77 2.77 6.86
C LEU A 101 -23.94 3.68 7.29
N ALA A 102 -24.68 4.27 6.33
CA ALA A 102 -25.72 5.26 6.62
C ALA A 102 -26.85 4.76 7.54
N GLY A 103 -27.20 3.48 7.49
CA GLY A 103 -28.25 2.89 8.34
C GLY A 103 -27.82 2.54 9.77
N LEU A 104 -26.58 2.84 10.18
CA LEU A 104 -26.10 2.52 11.51
C LEU A 104 -26.29 3.68 12.50
N PRO A 105 -26.54 3.39 13.79
CA PRO A 105 -26.53 4.41 14.83
C PRO A 105 -25.22 5.23 14.82
N PRO A 106 -25.25 6.54 15.15
CA PRO A 106 -24.09 7.43 15.00
C PRO A 106 -22.80 6.92 15.66
N ALA A 107 -22.88 6.35 16.87
CA ALA A 107 -21.72 5.77 17.55
C ALA A 107 -21.15 4.55 16.81
N ALA A 108 -22.02 3.67 16.32
CA ALA A 108 -21.63 2.48 15.56
C ALA A 108 -21.04 2.84 14.18
N ARG A 109 -21.64 3.84 13.50
CA ARG A 109 -21.18 4.35 12.20
C ARG A 109 -19.75 4.89 12.30
N ARG A 110 -19.49 5.77 13.28
CA ARG A 110 -18.15 6.31 13.59
C ARG A 110 -17.12 5.20 13.81
N ARG A 111 -17.42 4.28 14.74
CA ARG A 111 -16.52 3.18 15.10
C ARG A 111 -16.18 2.31 13.90
N ARG A 112 -17.19 1.91 13.11
CA ARG A 112 -16.97 1.04 11.93
C ARG A 112 -16.22 1.75 10.81
N ALA A 113 -16.49 3.04 10.58
CA ALA A 113 -15.74 3.84 9.60
C ALA A 113 -14.26 3.95 9.98
N ALA A 114 -13.97 4.31 11.24
CA ALA A 114 -12.62 4.43 11.75
C ALA A 114 -11.83 3.11 11.61
N GLN A 115 -12.42 2.00 12.03
CA GLN A 115 -11.81 0.67 11.89
C GLN A 115 -11.57 0.29 10.41
N ALA A 116 -12.52 0.56 9.53
CA ALA A 116 -12.41 0.22 8.11
C ALA A 116 -11.34 1.03 7.38
N LEU A 117 -11.13 2.29 7.76
CA LEU A 117 -10.10 3.17 7.23
C LEU A 117 -8.72 2.85 7.83
N ALA A 118 -8.65 2.52 9.13
CA ALA A 118 -7.44 2.05 9.78
C ALA A 118 -6.88 0.77 9.13
N ARG A 119 -7.74 -0.21 8.81
CA ARG A 119 -7.35 -1.42 8.06
C ARG A 119 -6.86 -1.12 6.64
N ARG A 120 -7.24 0.02 6.07
CA ARG A 120 -6.74 0.50 4.78
C ARG A 120 -5.43 1.28 4.90
N GLY A 121 -4.91 1.49 6.10
CA GLY A 121 -3.62 2.13 6.35
C GLY A 121 -3.67 3.65 6.45
N PHE A 122 -4.85 4.26 6.53
CA PHE A 122 -4.97 5.71 6.68
C PHE A 122 -4.64 6.16 8.12
N PRO A 123 -4.05 7.35 8.30
CA PRO A 123 -3.74 7.88 9.63
C PRO A 123 -5.01 8.09 10.46
N LEU A 124 -5.05 7.53 11.68
CA LEU A 124 -6.21 7.63 12.58
C LEU A 124 -6.58 9.09 12.89
N ARG A 125 -5.58 9.98 13.02
CA ARG A 125 -5.81 11.41 13.22
C ARG A 125 -6.65 12.02 12.10
N LYS A 126 -6.22 11.91 10.84
CA LYS A 126 -6.94 12.43 9.66
C LYS A 126 -8.34 11.81 9.54
N VAL A 127 -8.46 10.51 9.85
CA VAL A 127 -9.76 9.82 9.86
C VAL A 127 -10.71 10.40 10.92
N SER A 128 -10.22 10.66 12.14
CA SER A 128 -11.01 11.26 13.21
C SER A 128 -11.43 12.70 12.88
N GLU A 129 -10.54 13.49 12.28
CA GLU A 129 -10.82 14.86 11.81
C GLU A 129 -11.96 14.85 10.79
N MET A 130 -11.88 14.01 9.75
CA MET A 130 -12.96 13.88 8.75
C MET A 130 -14.30 13.44 9.37
N ILE A 131 -14.28 12.49 10.31
CA ILE A 131 -15.50 12.06 11.00
C ILE A 131 -16.13 13.22 11.79
N ALA A 132 -15.31 14.02 12.48
CA ALA A 132 -15.80 15.15 13.27
C ALA A 132 -16.40 16.23 12.37
N GLU A 133 -15.77 16.51 11.23
CA GLU A 133 -16.24 17.49 10.26
C GLU A 133 -17.56 17.07 9.60
N GLU A 134 -17.67 15.81 9.18
CA GLU A 134 -18.89 15.24 8.62
C GLU A 134 -20.09 15.30 9.58
N LEU A 135 -19.84 15.19 10.89
CA LEU A 135 -20.88 15.30 11.91
C LEU A 135 -21.28 16.75 12.22
N LYS A 136 -20.40 17.73 11.99
CA LYS A 136 -20.75 19.15 12.10
C LYS A 136 -21.61 19.61 10.92
N LEU A 137 -21.39 19.04 9.74
CA LEU A 137 -22.10 19.40 8.51
C LEU A 137 -23.50 18.77 8.41
N ASN A 138 -23.71 17.60 9.04
CA ASN A 138 -24.94 16.81 8.92
C ASN A 138 -25.60 16.47 10.27
N GLY A 139 -25.16 17.10 11.36
CA GLY A 139 -25.72 16.95 12.70
C GLY A 139 -26.58 18.15 13.05
#